data_AF-X1KV79-F1
#
_entry.id   AF-X1KV79-F1
#
_cell.length_a   1.000
_cell.length_b   1.000
_cell.length_c   1.000
_cell.angle_alpha   90.00
_cell.angle_beta   90.00
_cell.angle_gamma   90.00
#
_symmetry.space_group_name_H-M   'P 1'
#
loop_
_entity.id
_entity.type
_entity.pdbx_description
1 polymer ?
#
loop_
_entity_poly.entity_id
_entity_poly.type
_entity_poly.pdbx_seq_one_letter_code
_entity_poly.pdbx_strand_id
1 'polypeptide(L)'
;NCDQIIITGNKKNIREEFEEKRRKIGSGQKGPKHSRSIDRIVKRAIRGMLPDHRHGRGKIAYRKIRCYVGVPKEFQQSKKIVGGREKKSKFVYVKEISKRK
;
A
#
# COMPACT_ATOMS: atom_id res chain seq x y z
N ASN A 1 2.06 9.21 -6.19
CA ASN A 1 0.64 9.24 -5.78
C ASN A 1 0.16 7.82 -5.50
N CYS A 2 -0.01 7.47 -4.22
CA CYS A 2 -0.45 6.14 -3.81
C CYS A 2 -1.98 5.96 -3.87
N ASP A 3 -2.76 7.03 -4.01
CA ASP A 3 -4.23 6.98 -4.01
C ASP A 3 -4.82 6.32 -5.26
N GLN A 4 -4.09 6.46 -6.37
CA GLN A 4 -4.49 5.96 -7.68
C GLN A 4 -4.05 4.51 -7.92
N ILE A 5 -3.46 3.85 -6.93
CA ILE A 5 -3.06 2.44 -7.07
C ILE A 5 -4.31 1.57 -7.14
N ILE A 6 -4.29 0.62 -8.06
CA ILE A 6 -5.38 -0.29 -8.36
C ILE A 6 -5.06 -1.67 -7.79
N ILE A 7 -6.04 -2.30 -7.15
CA ILE A 7 -6.04 -3.70 -6.75
C ILE A 7 -7.10 -4.43 -7.59
N THR A 8 -6.69 -5.47 -8.29
CA THR A 8 -7.60 -6.31 -9.08
C THR A 8 -8.38 -7.26 -8.16
N GLY A 9 -9.69 -7.37 -8.34
CA GLY A 9 -10.56 -8.27 -7.59
C GLY A 9 -11.91 -7.65 -7.21
N ASN A 10 -12.73 -8.43 -6.50
CA ASN A 10 -14.04 -7.98 -6.02
C ASN A 10 -13.90 -7.11 -4.76
N LYS A 11 -14.62 -5.99 -4.72
CA LYS A 11 -14.56 -5.01 -3.62
C LYS A 11 -14.91 -5.58 -2.25
N LYS A 12 -15.92 -6.46 -2.18
CA LYS A 12 -16.34 -7.08 -0.91
C LYS A 12 -15.21 -7.96 -0.35
N ASN A 13 -14.71 -8.89 -1.15
CA ASN A 13 -13.66 -9.83 -0.75
C ASN A 13 -12.37 -9.11 -0.33
N ILE A 14 -11.93 -8.14 -1.13
CA ILE A 14 -10.72 -7.36 -0.81
C ILE A 14 -10.90 -6.67 0.55
N ARG A 15 -12.04 -6.04 0.77
CA ARG A 15 -12.32 -5.34 2.03
C ARG A 15 -12.34 -6.29 3.22
N GLU A 16 -13.03 -7.42 3.11
CA GLU A 16 -13.05 -8.46 4.14
C GLU A 16 -11.65 -8.95 4.48
N GLU A 17 -10.80 -9.25 3.49
CA GLU A 17 -9.43 -9.71 3.73
C GLU A 17 -8.59 -8.67 4.51
N PHE A 18 -8.76 -7.38 4.19
CA PHE A 18 -8.12 -6.30 4.95
C PHE A 18 -8.69 -6.15 6.36
N GLU A 19 -10.00 -6.33 6.54
CA GLU A 19 -10.66 -6.27 7.85
C GLU A 19 -10.27 -7.46 8.74
N GLU A 20 -10.21 -8.67 8.19
CA GLU A 20 -9.71 -9.87 8.88
C GLU A 20 -8.27 -9.70 9.36
N LYS A 21 -7.38 -9.22 8.48
CA LYS A 21 -5.98 -8.94 8.85
C LYS A 21 -5.88 -7.91 9.97
N ARG A 22 -6.78 -6.93 10.01
CA ARG A 22 -6.85 -5.93 11.09
C ARG A 22 -7.47 -6.52 12.37
N ARG A 23 -8.46 -7.40 12.27
CA ARG A 23 -9.12 -8.06 13.41
C ARG A 23 -8.18 -9.03 14.15
N LYS A 24 -7.19 -9.60 13.45
CA LYS A 24 -6.12 -10.43 14.04
C LYS A 24 -5.19 -9.65 14.99
N ILE A 25 -5.35 -8.33 15.11
CA ILE A 25 -4.64 -7.53 16.11
C ILE A 25 -5.33 -7.70 17.46
N GLY A 26 -4.74 -8.49 18.35
CA GLY A 26 -5.18 -8.56 19.75
C GLY A 26 -4.90 -7.27 20.53
N SER A 27 -5.26 -7.25 21.82
CA SER A 27 -5.06 -6.11 22.74
C SER A 27 -3.60 -5.76 23.05
N GLY A 28 -2.64 -6.55 22.57
CA GLY A 28 -1.21 -6.34 22.81
C GLY A 28 -0.60 -5.26 21.91
N GLN A 29 0.10 -4.30 22.52
CA GLN A 29 0.91 -3.28 21.84
C GLN A 29 2.00 -3.85 20.89
N LYS A 30 2.35 -5.13 21.05
CA LYS A 30 3.37 -5.87 20.29
C LYS A 30 2.82 -6.71 19.12
N GLY A 31 1.60 -6.44 18.65
CA GLY A 31 1.00 -7.13 17.49
C GLY A 31 1.40 -6.58 16.11
N PRO A 32 1.10 -7.31 15.02
CA PRO A 32 1.33 -6.82 13.66
C PRO A 32 0.54 -5.54 13.39
N LYS A 33 1.24 -4.41 13.20
CA LYS A 33 0.60 -3.11 12.96
C LYS A 33 0.06 -3.01 11.53
N HIS A 34 -1.23 -3.25 11.36
CA HIS A 34 -1.94 -3.00 10.10
C HIS A 34 -2.46 -1.56 10.07
N SER A 35 -1.68 -0.65 9.48
CA SER A 35 -2.10 0.73 9.30
C SER A 35 -3.22 0.87 8.26
N ARG A 36 -4.07 1.86 8.46
CA ARG A 36 -5.12 2.27 7.51
C ARG A 36 -4.63 3.31 6.50
N SER A 37 -3.48 3.94 6.73
CA SER A 37 -2.94 4.98 5.86
C SER A 37 -2.51 4.40 4.51
N ILE A 38 -2.89 5.06 3.42
CA ILE A 38 -2.69 4.58 2.04
C ILE A 38 -1.20 4.40 1.73
N ASP A 39 -0.37 5.36 2.12
CA ASP A 39 1.10 5.30 2.00
C ASP A 39 1.67 4.06 2.71
N ARG A 40 1.20 3.77 3.93
CA ARG A 40 1.69 2.65 4.75
C ARG A 40 1.22 1.31 4.22
N ILE A 41 0.01 1.21 3.65
CA ILE A 41 -0.49 0.00 3.01
C ILE A 41 0.43 -0.38 1.84
N VAL A 42 0.70 0.57 0.96
CA VAL A 42 1.57 0.38 -0.21
C VAL A 42 2.99 0.06 0.23
N LYS A 43 3.52 0.81 1.19
CA LYS A 43 4.87 0.59 1.72
C LYS A 43 5.00 -0.78 2.39
N ARG A 44 3.93 -1.31 3.00
CA ARG A 44 3.91 -2.67 3.57
C ARG A 44 3.86 -3.75 2.48
N ALA A 45 3.14 -3.53 1.38
CA ALA A 45 3.16 -4.43 0.23
C ALA A 45 4.58 -4.53 -0.37
N ILE A 46 5.23 -3.39 -0.60
CA ILE A 46 6.63 -3.33 -1.09
C ILE A 46 7.57 -4.03 -0.12
N ARG A 47 7.42 -3.82 1.20
CA ARG A 47 8.22 -4.52 2.22
C ARG A 47 8.11 -6.04 2.12
N GLY A 48 6.93 -6.56 1.78
CA GLY A 48 6.70 -8.00 1.63
C GLY A 48 7.30 -8.60 0.36
N MET A 49 7.63 -7.78 -0.64
CA MET A 49 8.28 -8.22 -1.89
C MET A 49 9.81 -8.24 -1.80
N LEU A 50 10.39 -7.72 -0.71
CA LEU A 50 11.83 -7.69 -0.52
C LEU A 50 12.29 -8.93 0.27
N PRO A 51 13.39 -9.59 -0.16
CA PRO A 51 13.87 -10.82 0.48
C PRO A 51 14.34 -10.58 1.92
N ASP A 52 15.02 -9.47 2.18
CA ASP A 52 15.39 -9.06 3.54
C ASP A 52 15.21 -7.55 3.74
N HIS A 53 14.16 -7.16 4.44
CA HIS A 53 13.90 -5.77 4.81
C HIS A 53 14.58 -5.36 6.13
N ARG A 54 15.15 -6.30 6.89
CA ARG A 54 15.78 -6.06 8.19
C ARG A 54 17.28 -5.83 8.05
N HIS A 55 17.95 -6.49 7.11
CA HIS A 55 19.39 -6.35 6.90
C HIS A 55 19.78 -6.24 5.42
N GLY A 56 21.04 -5.85 5.21
CA GLY A 56 21.68 -5.83 3.89
C GLY A 56 20.98 -4.95 2.84
N ARG A 57 20.94 -5.47 1.61
CA ARG A 57 20.49 -4.76 0.41
C ARG A 57 19.01 -4.37 0.46
N GLY A 58 18.14 -5.22 1.01
CA GLY A 58 16.71 -4.92 1.02
C GLY A 58 16.34 -3.84 2.04
N LYS A 59 17.06 -3.70 3.17
CA LYS A 59 16.91 -2.53 4.06
C LYS A 59 17.28 -1.22 3.34
N ILE A 60 18.37 -1.23 2.57
CA ILE A 60 18.82 -0.05 1.81
C ILE A 60 17.78 0.31 0.74
N ALA A 61 17.31 -0.68 -0.03
CA ALA A 61 16.26 -0.47 -1.03
C ALA A 61 14.97 0.07 -0.39
N TYR A 62 14.54 -0.52 0.73
CA TYR A 62 13.34 -0.10 1.45
C TYR A 62 13.42 1.35 1.95
N ARG A 63 14.60 1.79 2.42
CA ARG A 63 14.82 3.19 2.85
C ARG A 63 14.74 4.20 1.71
N LYS A 64 15.14 3.82 0.50
CA LYS A 64 15.07 4.70 -0.69
C LYS A 64 13.63 4.94 -1.16
N ILE A 65 12.72 4.01 -0.87
CA ILE A 65 11.32 4.10 -1.32
C ILE A 65 10.50 5.02 -0.42
N ARG A 66 10.00 6.11 -1.01
CA ARG A 66 9.06 7.06 -0.39
C ARG A 66 7.68 6.94 -1.04
N CYS A 67 6.67 6.73 -0.21
CA CYS A 67 5.27 6.62 -0.62
C CYS A 67 4.54 7.88 -0.15
N TYR A 68 3.78 8.52 -1.04
CA TYR A 68 3.05 9.74 -0.75
C TYR A 68 1.58 9.59 -1.13
N VAL A 69 0.70 10.10 -0.27
CA VAL A 69 -0.72 10.32 -0.55
C VAL A 69 -0.81 11.64 -1.33
N GLY A 70 -1.44 11.63 -2.51
CA GLY A 70 -1.36 12.74 -3.45
C GLY A 70 0.03 12.95 -4.10
N VAL A 71 0.24 14.15 -4.64
CA VAL A 71 1.50 14.60 -5.24
C VAL A 71 2.02 15.76 -4.40
N PRO A 72 3.18 15.63 -3.73
CA PRO A 72 3.80 16.75 -3.01
C PRO A 72 4.19 17.87 -3.99
N LYS A 73 4.12 19.13 -3.55
CA LYS A 73 4.45 20.31 -4.36
C LYS A 73 5.83 20.22 -5.01
N GLU A 74 6.80 19.66 -4.28
CA GLU A 74 8.18 19.43 -4.74
C GLU A 74 8.28 18.53 -5.99
N PHE A 75 7.32 17.62 -6.20
CA PHE A 75 7.35 16.65 -7.29
C PHE A 75 6.33 16.97 -8.38
N GLN A 76 5.64 18.10 -8.29
CA GLN A 76 4.54 18.44 -9.19
C GLN A 76 5.01 18.72 -10.63
N GLN A 77 6.24 19.22 -10.78
CA GLN A 77 6.90 19.47 -12.08
C GLN A 77 7.77 18.29 -12.58
N SER A 78 7.91 17.23 -11.80
CA SER A 78 8.74 16.08 -12.19
C SER A 78 8.03 15.19 -13.22
N LYS A 79 8.78 14.67 -14.22
CA LYS A 79 8.24 13.75 -15.22
C LYS A 79 7.72 12.47 -14.54
N LYS A 80 6.44 12.16 -14.76
CA LYS A 80 5.82 10.93 -14.26
C LYS A 80 6.11 9.78 -15.22
N ILE A 81 6.73 8.73 -14.71
CA ILE A 81 6.86 7.47 -15.44
C ILE A 81 5.59 6.64 -15.15
N VAL A 82 4.80 6.35 -16.17
CA VAL A 82 3.60 5.53 -16.05
C VAL A 82 3.97 4.11 -16.46
N GLY A 83 3.77 3.15 -15.57
CA GLY A 83 3.97 1.73 -15.83
C GLY A 83 2.70 0.96 -15.51
N GLY A 84 2.23 0.15 -16.45
CA GLY A 84 1.05 -0.70 -16.26
C GLY A 84 0.43 -1.16 -17.58
N ARG A 85 -0.24 -2.31 -17.53
CA ARG A 85 -1.13 -2.77 -18.60
C ARG A 85 -2.56 -2.58 -18.11
N GLU A 86 -3.44 -2.07 -18.96
CA GLU A 86 -4.87 -2.01 -18.64
C GLU A 86 -5.42 -3.43 -18.49
N LYS A 87 -6.08 -3.69 -17.36
CA LYS A 87 -6.79 -4.95 -17.13
C LYS A 87 -8.29 -4.67 -17.11
N LYS A 88 -9.05 -5.38 -17.95
CA LYS A 88 -10.53 -5.28 -18.03
C LYS A 88 -11.25 -5.96 -16.85
N SER A 89 -10.53 -6.47 -15.87
CA SER A 89 -11.08 -7.15 -14.71
C SER A 89 -11.64 -6.17 -13.69
N LYS A 90 -12.56 -6.63 -12.82
CA LYS A 90 -13.04 -5.85 -11.66
C LYS A 90 -11.85 -5.34 -10.84
N PHE A 91 -11.89 -4.07 -10.47
CA PHE A 91 -10.79 -3.43 -9.76
C PHE A 91 -11.28 -2.43 -8.72
N VAL A 92 -10.42 -2.13 -7.75
CA VAL A 92 -10.71 -1.21 -6.65
C VAL A 92 -9.49 -0.33 -6.40
N TYR A 93 -9.73 0.96 -6.14
CA TYR A 93 -8.66 1.86 -5.74
C TYR A 93 -8.28 1.68 -4.28
N VAL A 94 -6.99 1.79 -3.96
CA VAL A 94 -6.50 1.69 -2.56
C VAL A 94 -7.17 2.73 -1.65
N LYS A 95 -7.49 3.92 -2.17
CA LYS A 95 -8.23 4.96 -1.42
C LYS A 95 -9.58 4.49 -0.89
N GLU A 96 -10.27 3.60 -1.61
CA GLU A 96 -11.58 3.08 -1.22
C GLU A 96 -11.50 2.06 -0.09
N ILE A 97 -10.34 1.42 0.10
CA ILE A 97 -10.08 0.45 1.16
C ILE A 97 -9.63 1.15 2.45
N SER A 98 -9.04 2.34 2.31
CA SER A 98 -8.57 3.15 3.43
C SER A 98 -9.70 3.92 4.11
N LYS A 99 -10.64 4.49 3.35
CA LYS A 99 -11.78 5.25 3.89
C LYS A 99 -12.68 4.36 4.75
N ARG A 100 -12.84 4.72 6.03
CA ARG A 100 -14.00 4.28 6.83
C ARG A 100 -15.21 5.16 6.47
N LYS A 101 -16.39 4.55 6.43
CA LYS A 101 -17.64 5.26 6.74
C LYS A 101 -17.58 5.68 8.20
#